data_AF-A0A965NLC9-F1
#
_entry.id   AF-A0A965NLC9-F1
#
_cell.length_a   1.000
_cell.length_b   1.000
_cell.length_c   1.000
_cell.angle_alpha   90.00
_cell.angle_beta   90.00
_cell.angle_gamma   90.00
#
_symmetry.space_group_name_H-M   'P 1'
#
loop_
_entity.id
_entity.type
_entity.pdbx_description
1 polymer ?
#
loop_
_entity_poly.entity_id
_entity_poly.type
_entity_poly.pdbx_seq_one_letter_code
_entity_poly.pdbx_strand_id
1 'polypeptide(L)'
;CHKYSADGHSAGGEAGPNLAGVAKRGDRRYLLESIVHANAAVASGYGAVNIELVNGGALTGTLLQDTANFVDVDVAGNRWRVARNDIKSMTPPVSGMPVLENALTPHEVRDLVAWLSTLDKGVQKEKLPDPKPLDISTIKPVAPVAVTSNIDPAIMTAGKNLYMTCAGCHGANGEGTAIAPPLANSNWVNGPIDNLIRIQLRGLQGPITVSGKAYTPPMPMMPLAHQTDDQIAAVLTYIRNSFGNSASAVKPEEVKALRGEVGKPMLTEADLIPTK
;
A
#
# COMPACT_ATOMS: atom_id res chain seq x y z
N CYS A 1 -4.53 -10.65 12.26
CA CYS A 1 -3.55 -10.12 11.27
C CYS A 1 -2.23 -10.88 11.24
N HIS A 2 -1.68 -11.32 12.39
CA HIS A 2 -0.39 -12.00 12.47
C HIS A 2 -0.54 -13.48 12.86
N LYS A 3 0.38 -14.33 12.41
CA LYS A 3 0.63 -15.66 12.99
C LYS A 3 1.60 -15.56 14.16
N TYR A 4 1.59 -16.51 15.09
CA TYR A 4 2.47 -16.51 16.27
C TYR A 4 3.19 -17.86 16.53
N SER A 5 2.90 -18.92 15.77
CA SER A 5 3.58 -20.22 15.82
C SER A 5 3.89 -20.74 14.41
N ALA A 6 4.79 -21.73 14.30
CA ALA A 6 5.03 -22.50 13.08
C ALA A 6 4.07 -23.70 12.95
N ASP A 7 3.53 -24.15 14.07
CA ASP A 7 2.82 -25.40 14.26
C ASP A 7 1.37 -25.13 14.72
N GLY A 8 0.43 -25.64 13.90
CA GLY A 8 -0.95 -26.07 14.17
C GLY A 8 -1.96 -25.16 14.87
N HIS A 9 -1.56 -24.38 15.87
CA HIS A 9 -2.43 -23.46 16.60
C HIS A 9 -2.34 -22.05 16.01
N SER A 10 -2.57 -21.98 14.70
CA SER A 10 -2.35 -20.84 13.81
C SER A 10 -3.59 -19.95 13.65
N ALA A 11 -4.23 -19.53 14.73
CA ALA A 11 -5.31 -18.54 14.65
C ALA A 11 -4.73 -17.14 14.34
N GLY A 12 -4.26 -16.96 13.11
CA GLY A 12 -3.51 -15.80 12.67
C GLY A 12 -3.45 -15.70 11.14
N GLY A 13 -3.28 -14.49 10.61
CA GLY A 13 -3.23 -14.21 9.17
C GLY A 13 -1.82 -13.88 8.67
N GLU A 14 -1.66 -13.71 7.37
CA GLU A 14 -0.41 -13.29 6.70
C GLU A 14 -0.33 -11.77 6.46
N ALA A 15 -1.31 -11.01 6.97
CA ALA A 15 -1.40 -9.56 6.73
C ALA A 15 -0.29 -8.76 7.44
N GLY A 16 0.28 -9.30 8.51
CA GLY A 16 1.40 -8.72 9.25
C GLY A 16 2.50 -9.74 9.49
N PRO A 17 3.69 -9.31 9.95
CA PRO A 17 4.82 -10.20 10.19
C PRO A 17 4.46 -11.31 11.16
N ASN A 18 4.91 -12.53 10.88
CA ASN A 18 4.82 -13.63 11.83
C ASN A 18 5.52 -13.21 13.14
N LEU A 19 4.84 -13.37 14.27
CA LEU A 19 5.28 -12.98 15.62
C LEU A 19 6.00 -14.10 16.36
N ALA A 20 6.12 -15.29 15.77
CA ALA A 20 6.99 -16.33 16.32
C ALA A 20 8.43 -15.80 16.49
N GLY A 21 8.97 -15.95 17.69
CA GLY A 21 10.28 -15.44 18.07
C GLY A 21 10.35 -13.92 18.24
N VAL A 22 9.21 -13.20 18.27
CA VAL A 22 9.20 -11.73 18.41
C VAL A 22 9.85 -11.26 19.71
N ALA A 23 9.82 -12.07 20.77
CA ALA A 23 10.51 -11.78 22.04
C ALA A 23 12.03 -11.62 21.88
N LYS A 24 12.61 -12.13 20.79
CA LYS A 24 14.04 -12.00 20.47
C LYS A 24 14.36 -10.82 19.56
N ARG A 25 13.36 -10.09 19.07
CA ARG A 25 13.54 -8.97 18.12
C ARG A 25 13.79 -7.63 18.82
N GLY A 26 13.45 -7.52 20.09
CA GLY A 26 13.64 -6.33 20.92
C GLY A 26 13.16 -6.56 22.35
N ASP A 27 13.27 -5.52 23.17
CA ASP A 27 12.81 -5.56 24.56
C ASP A 27 11.30 -5.25 24.69
N ARG A 28 10.79 -5.23 25.93
CA ARG A 28 9.36 -4.93 26.17
C ARG A 28 8.95 -3.53 25.71
N ARG A 29 9.89 -2.58 25.70
CA ARG A 29 9.63 -1.22 25.23
C ARG A 29 9.45 -1.21 23.71
N TYR A 30 10.31 -1.92 22.98
CA TYR A 30 10.15 -2.14 21.55
C TYR A 30 8.80 -2.78 21.21
N LEU A 31 8.37 -3.80 21.96
CA LEU A 31 7.07 -4.45 21.76
C LEU A 31 5.90 -3.48 22.02
N LEU A 32 5.97 -2.70 23.10
CA LEU A 32 4.96 -1.70 23.44
C LEU A 32 4.85 -0.65 22.32
N GLU A 33 5.97 -0.05 21.94
CA GLU A 33 6.04 0.97 20.89
C GLU A 33 5.51 0.45 19.56
N SER A 34 5.83 -0.80 19.21
CA SER A 34 5.30 -1.45 18.00
C SER A 34 3.78 -1.60 18.01
N ILE A 35 3.11 -1.65 19.17
CA ILE A 35 1.65 -1.77 19.30
C ILE A 35 0.98 -0.39 19.27
N VAL A 36 1.52 0.57 20.04
CA VAL A 36 0.91 1.91 20.19
C VAL A 36 1.27 2.85 19.04
N HIS A 37 2.43 2.66 18.41
CA HIS A 37 2.95 3.50 17.33
C HIS A 37 3.29 2.63 16.11
N ALA A 38 2.26 2.23 15.38
CA ALA A 38 2.36 1.30 14.25
C ALA A 38 3.35 1.70 13.14
N ASN A 39 3.68 2.99 13.03
CA ASN A 39 4.63 3.54 12.06
C ASN A 39 6.02 3.85 12.62
N ALA A 40 6.28 3.62 13.92
CA ALA A 40 7.58 3.93 14.53
C ALA A 40 8.70 3.01 14.02
N ALA A 41 8.39 1.74 13.77
CA ALA A 41 9.32 0.77 13.19
C ALA A 41 8.55 -0.23 12.30
N VAL A 42 8.70 -0.12 10.99
CA VAL A 42 8.01 -1.00 10.05
C VAL A 42 8.88 -2.20 9.71
N ALA A 43 8.35 -3.41 9.95
CA ALA A 43 9.07 -4.63 9.62
C ALA A 43 9.30 -4.73 8.10
N SER A 44 10.51 -5.12 7.72
CA SER A 44 10.84 -5.50 6.34
C SER A 44 9.81 -6.51 5.81
N GLY A 45 9.29 -6.23 4.61
CA GLY A 45 8.19 -6.98 4.00
C GLY A 45 6.78 -6.48 4.37
N TYR A 46 6.64 -5.41 5.15
CA TYR A 46 5.34 -4.92 5.62
C TYR A 46 5.18 -3.38 5.58
N GLY A 47 6.14 -2.68 4.96
CA GLY A 47 6.08 -1.22 4.77
C GLY A 47 5.95 -0.83 3.32
N ALA A 48 4.93 -0.06 2.97
CA ALA A 48 4.79 0.50 1.64
C ALA A 48 5.76 1.68 1.46
N VAL A 49 6.48 1.71 0.34
CA VAL A 49 7.37 2.81 -0.06
C VAL A 49 7.03 3.26 -1.47
N ASN A 50 7.15 4.56 -1.71
CA ASN A 50 7.17 5.13 -3.06
C ASN A 50 8.61 5.57 -3.38
N ILE A 51 9.12 5.11 -4.52
CA ILE A 51 10.47 5.36 -5.02
C ILE A 51 10.35 6.17 -6.29
N GLU A 52 10.84 7.40 -6.29
CA GLU A 52 11.06 8.17 -7.51
C GLU A 52 12.42 7.82 -8.09
N LEU A 53 12.45 7.54 -9.39
CA LEU A 53 13.65 7.16 -10.12
C LEU A 53 14.27 8.38 -10.81
N VAL A 54 15.58 8.32 -11.06
CA VAL A 54 16.34 9.40 -11.70
C VAL A 54 15.88 9.69 -13.14
N ASN A 55 15.31 8.70 -13.83
CA ASN A 55 14.73 8.86 -15.17
C ASN A 55 13.32 9.49 -15.14
N GLY A 56 12.82 9.87 -13.97
CA GLY A 56 11.47 10.40 -13.77
C GLY A 56 10.39 9.33 -13.60
N GLY A 57 10.72 8.04 -13.69
CA GLY A 57 9.80 6.96 -13.36
C GLY A 57 9.49 6.92 -11.86
N ALA A 58 8.44 6.19 -11.48
CA ALA A 58 8.12 5.94 -10.08
C ALA A 58 7.71 4.49 -9.87
N LEU A 59 8.05 3.95 -8.70
CA LEU A 59 7.71 2.60 -8.30
C LEU A 59 7.20 2.59 -6.87
N THR A 60 6.04 1.98 -6.68
CA THR A 60 5.47 1.77 -5.34
C THR A 60 5.38 0.30 -5.05
N GLY A 61 5.88 -0.09 -3.89
CA GLY A 61 5.92 -1.48 -3.48
C GLY A 61 6.14 -1.61 -1.99
N THR A 62 6.24 -2.85 -1.54
CA THR A 62 6.56 -3.19 -0.16
C THR A 62 8.07 -3.27 -0.01
N LEU A 63 8.64 -2.47 0.89
CA LEU A 63 10.07 -2.46 1.19
C LEU A 63 10.50 -3.81 1.78
N LEU A 64 11.40 -4.50 1.08
CA LEU A 64 11.99 -5.76 1.54
C LEU A 64 13.35 -5.52 2.19
N GLN A 65 14.19 -4.66 1.62
CA GLN A 65 15.51 -4.39 2.15
C GLN A 65 15.98 -2.99 1.75
N ASP A 66 16.63 -2.29 2.68
CA ASP A 66 17.25 -0.98 2.46
C ASP A 66 18.73 -1.10 2.83
N THR A 67 19.63 -0.93 1.86
CA THR A 67 21.09 -0.96 2.06
C THR A 67 21.77 0.23 1.39
N ALA A 68 23.01 0.53 1.75
CA ALA A 68 23.79 1.60 1.11
C ALA A 68 23.88 1.48 -0.42
N ASN A 69 23.80 0.26 -0.98
CA ASN A 69 24.02 0.01 -2.42
C ASN A 69 22.72 -0.18 -3.21
N PHE A 70 21.67 -0.70 -2.57
CA PHE A 70 20.42 -1.05 -3.23
C PHE A 70 19.22 -1.02 -2.27
N VAL A 71 18.04 -0.93 -2.87
CA VAL A 71 16.74 -1.12 -2.22
C VAL A 71 16.03 -2.28 -2.90
N ASP A 72 15.63 -3.28 -2.13
CA ASP A 72 14.79 -4.38 -2.61
C ASP A 72 13.32 -4.09 -2.27
N VAL A 73 12.45 -4.24 -3.25
CA VAL A 73 11.02 -3.92 -3.18
C VAL A 73 10.17 -5.01 -3.82
N ASP A 74 9.03 -5.32 -3.22
CA ASP A 74 8.01 -6.17 -3.83
C ASP A 74 6.92 -5.31 -4.47
N VAL A 75 6.69 -5.50 -5.77
CA VAL A 75 5.62 -4.84 -6.52
C VAL A 75 4.67 -5.91 -7.02
N ALA A 76 3.51 -6.04 -6.36
CA ALA A 76 2.48 -7.02 -6.71
C ALA A 76 3.04 -8.46 -6.84
N GLY A 77 3.87 -8.89 -5.87
CA GLY A 77 4.51 -10.21 -5.85
C GLY A 77 5.77 -10.32 -6.69
N ASN A 78 6.16 -9.26 -7.42
CA ASN A 78 7.41 -9.22 -8.19
C ASN A 78 8.49 -8.50 -7.39
N ARG A 79 9.57 -9.22 -7.07
CA ARG A 79 10.67 -8.71 -6.27
C ARG A 79 11.74 -8.07 -7.15
N TRP A 80 11.92 -6.77 -6.97
CA TRP A 80 12.86 -5.93 -7.72
C TRP A 80 13.96 -5.39 -6.82
N ARG A 81 15.16 -5.25 -7.38
CA ARG A 81 16.31 -4.59 -6.78
C ARG A 81 16.58 -3.31 -7.53
N VAL A 82 16.42 -2.17 -6.86
CA VAL A 82 16.70 -0.84 -7.38
C VAL A 82 18.08 -0.40 -6.89
N ALA A 83 18.98 -0.04 -7.80
CA ALA A 83 20.29 0.48 -7.41
C ALA A 83 20.15 1.85 -6.75
N ARG A 84 20.97 2.16 -5.74
CA ARG A 84 20.85 3.44 -5.02
C ARG A 84 21.02 4.65 -5.93
N ASN A 85 21.88 4.54 -6.95
CA ASN A 85 22.12 5.59 -7.93
C ASN A 85 20.94 5.83 -8.88
N ASP A 86 20.01 4.87 -8.98
CA ASP A 86 18.81 4.99 -9.81
C ASP A 86 17.64 5.62 -9.05
N ILE A 87 17.78 5.79 -7.73
CA ILE A 87 16.76 6.38 -6.84
C ILE A 87 17.02 7.87 -6.71
N LYS A 88 16.05 8.67 -7.14
CA LYS A 88 16.03 10.11 -6.93
C LYS A 88 15.53 10.45 -5.52
N SER A 89 14.44 9.83 -5.09
CA SER A 89 13.87 10.01 -3.75
C SER A 89 13.08 8.77 -3.33
N MET A 90 12.92 8.56 -2.02
CA MET A 90 12.12 7.46 -1.48
C MET A 90 11.40 7.92 -0.22
N THR A 91 10.11 7.60 -0.10
CA THR A 91 9.34 7.89 1.12
C THR A 91 9.77 6.94 2.25
N PRO A 92 9.62 7.35 3.53
CA PRO A 92 9.69 6.42 4.64
C PRO A 92 8.66 5.27 4.45
N PRO A 93 8.96 4.04 4.90
CA PRO A 93 8.02 2.94 4.84
C PRO A 93 6.79 3.21 5.71
N VAL A 94 5.59 3.09 5.15
CA VAL A 94 4.31 3.24 5.86
C VAL A 94 3.74 1.86 6.21
N SER A 95 3.36 1.67 7.47
CA SER A 95 2.83 0.40 7.98
C SER A 95 1.36 0.22 7.59
N GLY A 96 1.02 -0.98 7.12
CA GLY A 96 -0.37 -1.41 6.96
C GLY A 96 -1.09 -1.73 8.27
N MET A 97 -0.38 -1.73 9.40
CA MET A 97 -0.94 -2.10 10.70
C MET A 97 -1.89 -1.01 11.22
N PRO A 98 -3.11 -1.35 11.67
CA PRO A 98 -4.04 -0.38 12.23
C PRO A 98 -3.46 0.23 13.51
N VAL A 99 -3.78 1.51 13.76
CA VAL A 99 -3.42 2.19 15.00
C VAL A 99 -4.31 1.66 16.13
N LEU A 100 -3.71 1.00 17.12
CA LEU A 100 -4.44 0.36 18.23
C LEU A 100 -4.59 1.23 19.48
N GLU A 101 -4.07 2.47 19.45
CA GLU A 101 -4.03 3.40 20.61
C GLU A 101 -5.41 3.63 21.27
N ASN A 102 -6.50 3.54 20.51
CA ASN A 102 -7.87 3.67 21.00
C ASN A 102 -8.68 2.37 20.96
N ALA A 103 -8.07 1.27 20.51
CA ALA A 103 -8.71 -0.03 20.40
C ALA A 103 -8.47 -0.90 21.64
N LEU A 104 -7.43 -0.60 22.42
CA LEU A 104 -7.01 -1.35 23.60
C LEU A 104 -6.84 -0.41 24.80
N THR A 105 -7.28 -0.84 25.96
CA THR A 105 -7.00 -0.18 27.23
C THR A 105 -5.53 -0.35 27.64
N PRO A 106 -4.98 0.52 28.50
CA PRO A 106 -3.60 0.36 28.99
C PRO A 106 -3.32 -1.00 29.64
N HIS A 107 -4.32 -1.61 30.29
CA HIS A 107 -4.20 -2.95 30.87
C HIS A 107 -4.10 -4.03 29.79
N GLU A 108 -4.93 -3.96 28.74
CA GLU A 108 -4.88 -4.90 27.61
C GLU A 108 -3.56 -4.77 26.84
N VAL A 109 -3.05 -3.55 26.64
CA VAL A 109 -1.74 -3.34 26.02
C VAL A 109 -0.63 -3.98 26.87
N ARG A 110 -0.65 -3.79 28.19
CA ARG A 110 0.32 -4.42 29.10
C ARG A 110 0.26 -5.95 29.01
N ASP A 111 -0.95 -6.52 29.05
CA ASP A 111 -1.14 -7.97 29.04
C ASP A 111 -0.71 -8.56 27.69
N LEU A 112 -0.97 -7.86 26.58
CA LEU A 112 -0.49 -8.22 25.25
C LEU A 112 1.05 -8.18 25.14
N VAL A 113 1.69 -7.13 25.66
CA VAL A 113 3.17 -7.04 25.70
C VAL A 113 3.75 -8.18 26.54
N ALA A 114 3.12 -8.50 27.68
CA ALA A 114 3.54 -9.61 28.54
C ALA A 114 3.46 -10.95 27.79
N TRP A 115 2.37 -11.20 27.08
CA TRP A 115 2.20 -12.40 26.26
C TRP A 115 3.21 -12.47 25.11
N LEU A 116 3.38 -11.40 24.33
CA LEU A 116 4.36 -11.34 23.22
C LEU A 116 5.80 -11.61 23.69
N SER A 117 6.13 -11.18 24.91
CA SER A 117 7.44 -11.43 25.54
C SER A 117 7.70 -12.92 25.81
N THR A 118 6.68 -13.78 25.78
CA THR A 118 6.81 -15.24 25.93
C THR A 118 7.09 -15.97 24.62
N LEU A 119 6.93 -15.30 23.47
CA LEU A 119 7.09 -15.90 22.14
C LEU A 119 8.56 -15.93 21.69
N ASP A 120 9.35 -16.82 22.28
CA ASP A 120 10.80 -16.94 22.04
C ASP A 120 11.18 -17.98 20.96
N LYS A 121 10.23 -18.84 20.58
CA LYS A 121 10.39 -19.84 19.52
C LYS A 121 10.17 -19.20 18.15
N GLY A 122 11.25 -19.06 17.37
CA GLY A 122 11.20 -18.53 16.01
C GLY A 122 10.80 -19.57 14.97
N VAL A 123 10.39 -19.11 13.78
CA VAL A 123 10.28 -19.94 12.58
C VAL A 123 11.58 -19.84 11.79
N GLN A 124 11.99 -20.91 11.12
CA GLN A 124 13.02 -20.79 10.10
C GLN A 124 12.51 -19.87 8.99
N LYS A 125 13.22 -18.77 8.73
CA LYS A 125 12.94 -17.93 7.56
C LYS A 125 13.35 -18.71 6.31
N GLU A 126 12.39 -19.03 5.47
CA GLU A 126 12.67 -19.59 4.15
C GLU A 126 13.44 -18.54 3.33
N LYS A 127 14.61 -18.91 2.81
CA LYS A 127 15.45 -18.02 2.02
C LYS A 127 14.87 -17.95 0.61
N LEU A 128 14.04 -16.94 0.35
CA LEU A 128 13.54 -16.66 -0.98
C LEU A 128 14.69 -16.25 -1.92
N PRO A 129 14.58 -16.50 -3.25
CA PRO A 129 15.59 -16.09 -4.25
C PRO A 129 15.89 -14.58 -4.20
N ASP A 130 17.08 -14.18 -4.63
CA ASP A 130 17.43 -12.75 -4.66
C ASP A 130 16.54 -11.98 -5.66
N PRO A 131 16.11 -10.74 -5.33
CA PRO A 131 15.33 -9.90 -6.23
C PRO A 131 16.08 -9.57 -7.53
N LYS A 132 15.33 -9.42 -8.62
CA LYS A 132 15.90 -9.12 -9.94
C LYS A 132 16.29 -7.64 -10.04
N PRO A 133 17.44 -7.27 -10.63
CA PRO A 133 17.76 -5.88 -10.91
C PRO A 133 16.65 -5.20 -11.73
N LEU A 134 16.25 -4.00 -11.32
CA LEU A 134 15.32 -3.17 -12.06
C LEU A 134 16.07 -2.42 -13.16
N ASP A 135 15.67 -2.60 -14.41
CA ASP A 135 16.07 -1.71 -15.50
C ASP A 135 15.13 -0.51 -15.51
N ILE A 136 15.61 0.65 -15.05
CA ILE A 136 14.76 1.83 -14.99
C ILE A 136 14.31 2.31 -16.38
N SER A 137 15.02 1.96 -17.46
CA SER A 137 14.65 2.39 -18.82
C SER A 137 13.30 1.84 -19.29
N THR A 138 12.83 0.75 -18.67
CA THR A 138 11.50 0.17 -18.94
C THR A 138 10.37 0.88 -18.17
N ILE A 139 10.71 1.71 -17.18
CA ILE A 139 9.76 2.50 -16.40
C ILE A 139 9.53 3.84 -17.09
N LYS A 140 8.29 4.08 -17.53
CA LYS A 140 7.92 5.35 -18.13
C LYS A 140 8.04 6.50 -17.12
N PRO A 141 8.60 7.65 -17.52
CA PRO A 141 8.60 8.84 -16.69
C PRO A 141 7.18 9.23 -16.29
N VAL A 142 6.96 9.38 -14.99
CA VAL A 142 5.75 9.96 -14.43
C VAL A 142 6.06 11.45 -14.25
N ALA A 143 5.12 12.33 -14.61
CA ALA A 143 5.32 13.76 -14.35
C ALA A 143 5.63 13.96 -12.85
N PRO A 144 6.63 14.77 -12.47
CA PRO A 144 6.96 14.97 -11.06
C PRO A 144 5.79 15.68 -10.38
N VAL A 145 4.95 14.92 -9.67
CA VAL A 145 3.86 15.48 -8.87
C VAL A 145 4.40 15.66 -7.46
N ALA A 146 4.82 16.89 -7.16
CA ALA A 146 5.21 17.26 -5.81
C ALA A 146 4.17 16.73 -4.81
N VAL A 147 4.64 16.01 -3.78
CA VAL A 147 3.84 15.68 -2.60
C VAL A 147 3.54 17.01 -1.90
N THR A 148 2.48 17.70 -2.32
CA THR A 148 2.08 18.94 -1.68
C THR A 148 1.46 18.60 -0.35
N SER A 149 2.20 18.84 0.73
CA SER A 149 1.80 18.66 2.13
C SER A 149 0.65 19.58 2.58
N ASN A 150 0.09 20.39 1.68
CA ASN A 150 -1.08 21.24 1.93
C ASN A 150 -2.11 21.02 0.82
N ILE A 151 -2.99 20.04 1.03
CA ILE A 151 -4.15 19.81 0.17
C ILE A 151 -5.26 20.71 0.68
N ASP A 152 -5.92 21.43 -0.25
CA ASP A 152 -7.04 22.29 0.10
C ASP A 152 -8.12 21.49 0.86
N PRO A 153 -8.52 21.91 2.08
CA PRO A 153 -9.58 21.26 2.85
C PRO A 153 -10.90 21.12 2.08
N ALA A 154 -11.19 22.02 1.15
CA ALA A 154 -12.37 21.93 0.29
C ALA A 154 -12.31 20.72 -0.65
N ILE A 155 -11.13 20.41 -1.21
CA ILE A 155 -10.91 19.22 -2.05
C ILE A 155 -11.10 17.95 -1.21
N MET A 156 -10.55 17.92 0.01
CA MET A 156 -10.73 16.77 0.91
C MET A 156 -12.19 16.57 1.31
N THR A 157 -12.93 17.65 1.55
CA THR A 157 -14.36 17.58 1.87
C THR A 157 -15.19 17.09 0.67
N ALA A 158 -14.93 17.62 -0.52
CA ALA A 158 -15.59 17.18 -1.75
C ALA A 158 -15.27 15.70 -2.05
N GLY A 159 -14.01 15.32 -1.95
CA GLY A 159 -13.56 13.94 -2.15
C GLY A 159 -14.17 12.97 -1.16
N LYS A 160 -14.30 13.34 0.12
CA LYS A 160 -14.99 12.53 1.13
C LYS A 160 -16.46 12.30 0.79
N ASN A 161 -17.17 13.31 0.32
CA ASN A 161 -18.57 13.17 -0.08
C ASN A 161 -18.73 12.24 -1.28
N LEU A 162 -17.83 12.34 -2.26
CA LEU A 162 -17.79 11.45 -3.42
C LEU A 162 -17.39 10.01 -3.04
N TYR A 163 -16.54 9.85 -2.03
CA TYR A 163 -16.11 8.55 -1.53
C TYR A 163 -17.27 7.72 -0.98
N MET A 164 -18.39 8.33 -0.56
CA MET A 164 -19.55 7.59 -0.06
C MET A 164 -20.09 6.57 -1.09
N THR A 165 -19.96 6.85 -2.39
CA THR A 165 -20.30 5.88 -3.44
C THR A 165 -19.31 4.72 -3.48
N CYS A 166 -18.02 4.99 -3.27
CA CYS A 166 -16.96 3.98 -3.20
C CYS A 166 -17.06 3.12 -1.94
N ALA A 167 -17.48 3.72 -0.83
CA ALA A 167 -17.59 3.09 0.48
C ALA A 167 -18.57 1.91 0.51
N GLY A 168 -19.60 1.91 -0.36
CA GLY A 168 -20.53 0.78 -0.49
C GLY A 168 -19.84 -0.53 -0.86
N CYS A 169 -18.73 -0.46 -1.61
CA CYS A 169 -17.94 -1.62 -2.00
C CYS A 169 -16.63 -1.73 -1.19
N HIS A 170 -15.95 -0.61 -0.96
CA HIS A 170 -14.61 -0.58 -0.34
C HIS A 170 -14.64 -0.39 1.18
N GLY A 171 -15.81 -0.27 1.80
CA GLY A 171 -15.96 -0.02 3.24
C GLY A 171 -15.84 1.46 3.59
N ALA A 172 -16.39 1.83 4.75
CA ALA A 172 -16.45 3.23 5.19
C ALA A 172 -15.05 3.82 5.45
N ASN A 173 -14.09 2.98 5.80
CA ASN A 173 -12.70 3.32 6.11
C ASN A 173 -11.72 2.76 5.07
N GLY A 174 -12.19 2.34 3.89
CA GLY A 174 -11.34 1.77 2.85
C GLY A 174 -10.78 0.38 3.19
N GLU A 175 -11.32 -0.30 4.19
CA GLU A 175 -10.88 -1.60 4.68
C GLU A 175 -11.13 -2.76 3.70
N GLY A 176 -11.92 -2.52 2.66
CA GLY A 176 -12.35 -3.52 1.68
C GLY A 176 -13.49 -4.39 2.20
N THR A 177 -14.10 -5.15 1.30
CA THR A 177 -15.18 -6.10 1.60
C THR A 177 -14.98 -7.40 0.83
N ALA A 178 -15.93 -8.33 0.91
CA ALA A 178 -15.90 -9.53 0.08
C ALA A 178 -15.98 -9.24 -1.43
N ILE A 179 -16.49 -8.06 -1.82
CA ILE A 179 -16.71 -7.70 -3.23
C ILE A 179 -15.68 -6.71 -3.77
N ALA A 180 -14.87 -6.07 -2.92
CA ALA A 180 -13.85 -5.12 -3.35
C ALA A 180 -12.61 -5.13 -2.46
N PRO A 181 -11.42 -4.91 -3.02
CA PRO A 181 -10.17 -4.87 -2.25
C PRO A 181 -10.12 -3.67 -1.29
N PRO A 182 -9.22 -3.70 -0.29
CA PRO A 182 -8.94 -2.53 0.54
C PRO A 182 -8.29 -1.40 -0.28
N LEU A 183 -8.68 -0.17 0.04
CA LEU A 183 -8.02 1.07 -0.37
C LEU A 183 -7.11 1.62 0.73
N ALA A 184 -7.34 1.24 1.98
CA ALA A 184 -6.51 1.59 3.13
C ALA A 184 -5.11 0.98 2.97
N ASN A 185 -4.07 1.80 3.16
CA ASN A 185 -2.66 1.41 3.02
C ASN A 185 -2.35 0.60 1.74
N SER A 186 -3.06 0.90 0.64
CA SER A 186 -2.99 0.12 -0.59
C SER A 186 -1.79 0.54 -1.42
N ASN A 187 -1.00 -0.45 -1.89
CA ASN A 187 0.12 -0.20 -2.81
C ASN A 187 -0.36 0.43 -4.14
N TRP A 188 -1.59 0.16 -4.56
CA TRP A 188 -2.19 0.76 -5.76
C TRP A 188 -2.58 2.22 -5.53
N VAL A 189 -3.09 2.54 -4.34
CA VAL A 189 -3.46 3.91 -3.97
C VAL A 189 -2.23 4.77 -3.78
N ASN A 190 -1.21 4.29 -3.08
CA ASN A 190 0.07 5.01 -2.90
C ASN A 190 0.98 4.89 -4.14
N GLY A 191 0.48 4.22 -5.18
CA GLY A 191 1.12 3.98 -6.47
C GLY A 191 1.27 5.21 -7.37
N PRO A 192 1.76 4.98 -8.60
CA PRO A 192 1.67 5.95 -9.69
C PRO A 192 0.24 6.45 -9.87
N ILE A 193 0.07 7.78 -9.93
CA ILE A 193 -1.25 8.42 -10.07
C ILE A 193 -1.99 7.92 -11.32
N ASP A 194 -1.28 7.77 -12.43
CA ASP A 194 -1.81 7.26 -13.69
C ASP A 194 -2.58 5.95 -13.55
N ASN A 195 -2.07 5.02 -12.75
CA ASN A 195 -2.72 3.73 -12.55
C ASN A 195 -4.07 3.90 -11.87
N LEU A 196 -4.13 4.73 -10.83
CA LEU A 196 -5.36 4.98 -10.08
C LEU A 196 -6.40 5.73 -10.93
N ILE A 197 -5.97 6.70 -11.74
CA ILE A 197 -6.85 7.39 -12.69
C ILE A 197 -7.36 6.40 -13.75
N ARG A 198 -6.49 5.56 -14.31
CA ARG A 198 -6.88 4.56 -15.30
C ARG A 198 -7.89 3.56 -14.74
N ILE A 199 -7.70 3.08 -13.51
CA ILE A 199 -8.66 2.22 -12.81
C ILE A 199 -10.03 2.91 -12.72
N GLN A 200 -10.08 4.18 -12.32
CA GLN A 200 -11.33 4.93 -12.25
C GLN A 200 -12.02 5.07 -13.61
N LEU A 201 -11.24 5.29 -14.68
CA LEU A 201 -11.77 5.55 -16.03
C LEU A 201 -12.16 4.28 -16.80
N ARG A 202 -11.45 3.17 -16.61
CA ARG A 202 -11.63 1.93 -17.38
C ARG A 202 -12.21 0.77 -16.59
N GLY A 203 -12.22 0.87 -15.26
CA GLY A 203 -12.50 -0.26 -14.39
C GLY A 203 -11.33 -1.23 -14.29
N LEU A 204 -11.47 -2.24 -13.43
CA LEU A 204 -10.44 -3.23 -13.13
C LEU A 204 -11.09 -4.61 -12.96
N GLN A 205 -10.50 -5.63 -13.59
CA GLN A 205 -10.99 -7.01 -13.54
C GLN A 205 -9.86 -8.01 -13.28
N GLY A 206 -10.29 -9.22 -12.92
CA GLY A 206 -9.42 -10.36 -12.70
C GLY A 206 -8.83 -10.39 -11.29
N PRO A 207 -7.96 -11.38 -11.02
CA PRO A 207 -7.21 -11.40 -9.77
C PRO A 207 -6.29 -10.19 -9.71
N ILE A 208 -6.19 -9.59 -8.53
CA ILE A 208 -5.30 -8.46 -8.23
C ILE A 208 -4.59 -8.72 -6.91
N THR A 209 -3.38 -8.22 -6.77
CA THR A 209 -2.59 -8.32 -5.55
C THR A 209 -2.56 -6.98 -4.86
N VAL A 210 -3.18 -6.86 -3.70
CA VAL A 210 -3.16 -5.64 -2.89
C VAL A 210 -2.34 -5.89 -1.64
N SER A 211 -1.23 -5.15 -1.52
CA SER A 211 -0.26 -5.23 -0.41
C SER A 211 0.14 -6.67 -0.08
N GLY A 212 0.46 -7.46 -1.11
CA GLY A 212 0.93 -8.85 -0.99
C GLY A 212 -0.18 -9.91 -0.86
N LYS A 213 -1.45 -9.51 -0.80
CA LYS A 213 -2.59 -10.44 -0.75
C LYS A 213 -3.33 -10.49 -2.08
N ALA A 214 -3.56 -11.70 -2.58
CA ALA A 214 -4.40 -11.92 -3.74
C ALA A 214 -5.88 -11.69 -3.40
N TYR A 215 -6.56 -10.93 -4.26
CA TYR A 215 -7.99 -10.68 -4.25
C TYR A 215 -8.55 -11.10 -5.60
N THR A 216 -9.65 -11.85 -5.57
CA THR A 216 -10.40 -12.23 -6.77
C THR A 216 -11.81 -11.68 -6.62
N PRO A 217 -12.05 -10.40 -6.93
CA PRO A 217 -13.38 -9.81 -6.85
C PRO A 217 -14.38 -10.64 -7.66
N PRO A 218 -15.57 -10.94 -7.13
CA PRO A 218 -16.59 -11.74 -7.82
C PRO A 218 -17.18 -11.00 -9.03
N MET A 219 -17.03 -9.68 -9.08
CA MET A 219 -17.41 -8.84 -10.20
C MET A 219 -16.30 -7.83 -10.48
N PRO A 220 -16.16 -7.38 -11.74
CA PRO A 220 -15.24 -6.31 -12.08
C PRO A 220 -15.62 -5.00 -11.39
N MET A 221 -14.62 -4.16 -11.13
CA MET A 221 -14.86 -2.76 -10.83
C MET A 221 -15.30 -2.06 -12.11
N MET A 222 -16.54 -1.58 -12.14
CA MET A 222 -17.06 -0.85 -13.29
C MET A 222 -16.36 0.51 -13.45
N PRO A 223 -16.16 0.99 -14.69
CA PRO A 223 -15.63 2.32 -14.94
C PRO A 223 -16.58 3.40 -14.40
N LEU A 224 -16.01 4.39 -13.71
CA LEU A 224 -16.71 5.55 -13.17
C LEU A 224 -16.41 6.82 -14.00
N ALA A 225 -16.16 6.64 -15.30
CA ALA A 225 -15.82 7.71 -16.24
C ALA A 225 -16.92 8.78 -16.45
N HIS A 226 -18.14 8.55 -15.94
CA HIS A 226 -19.22 9.55 -15.97
C HIS A 226 -18.97 10.74 -15.03
N GLN A 227 -18.10 10.58 -14.03
CA GLN A 227 -17.68 11.66 -13.13
C GLN A 227 -16.83 12.69 -13.88
N THR A 228 -16.88 13.95 -13.48
CA THR A 228 -16.05 15.03 -14.05
C THR A 228 -14.58 14.89 -13.64
N ASP A 229 -13.68 15.61 -14.32
CA ASP A 229 -12.24 15.61 -14.00
C ASP A 229 -11.99 16.06 -12.56
N ASP A 230 -12.70 17.10 -12.11
CA ASP A 230 -12.64 17.62 -10.74
C ASP A 230 -13.15 16.60 -9.72
N GLN A 231 -14.24 15.89 -10.03
CA GLN A 231 -14.80 14.87 -9.14
C GLN A 231 -13.84 13.70 -8.97
N ILE A 232 -13.26 13.22 -10.08
CA ILE A 232 -12.26 12.14 -10.05
C ILE A 232 -11.02 12.61 -9.28
N ALA A 233 -10.51 13.79 -9.58
CA ALA A 233 -9.35 14.34 -8.89
C ALA A 233 -9.59 14.47 -7.38
N ALA A 234 -10.76 14.98 -6.96
CA ALA A 234 -11.10 15.14 -5.56
C ALA A 234 -11.23 13.80 -4.83
N VAL A 235 -11.96 12.82 -5.38
CA VAL A 235 -12.15 11.51 -4.71
C VAL A 235 -10.84 10.73 -4.63
N LEU A 236 -10.03 10.74 -5.69
CA LEU A 236 -8.74 10.06 -5.68
C LEU A 236 -7.74 10.75 -4.74
N THR A 237 -7.77 12.08 -4.67
CA THR A 237 -6.98 12.84 -3.67
C THR A 237 -7.36 12.47 -2.26
N TYR A 238 -8.66 12.40 -1.96
CA TYR A 238 -9.16 11.99 -0.65
C TYR A 238 -8.72 10.57 -0.29
N ILE A 239 -8.86 9.61 -1.20
CA ILE A 239 -8.44 8.21 -0.99
C ILE A 239 -6.93 8.13 -0.74
N ARG A 240 -6.11 8.88 -1.49
CA ARG A 240 -4.64 8.93 -1.37
C ARG A 240 -4.12 9.57 -0.08
N ASN A 241 -4.97 10.30 0.64
CA ASN A 241 -4.61 11.03 1.86
C ASN A 241 -5.51 10.67 3.05
N SER A 242 -6.21 9.53 2.94
CA SER A 242 -7.07 8.98 3.99
C SER A 242 -6.70 7.52 4.25
N PHE A 243 -7.23 6.94 5.32
CA PHE A 243 -7.12 5.49 5.58
C PHE A 243 -5.69 4.98 5.74
N GLY A 244 -4.80 5.84 6.25
CA GLY A 244 -3.36 5.57 6.39
C GLY A 244 -2.55 5.79 5.12
N ASN A 245 -3.18 6.10 3.99
CA ASN A 245 -2.48 6.48 2.76
C ASN A 245 -1.82 7.85 2.90
N SER A 246 -0.66 7.99 2.26
CA SER A 246 0.10 9.24 2.21
C SER A 246 0.78 9.34 0.86
N ALA A 247 0.09 9.99 -0.08
CA ALA A 247 0.58 10.17 -1.44
C ALA A 247 0.12 11.50 -2.04
N SER A 248 0.81 11.95 -3.09
CA SER A 248 0.52 13.22 -3.79
C SER A 248 -0.95 13.35 -4.18
N ALA A 249 -1.49 14.57 -4.11
CA ALA A 249 -2.84 14.85 -4.59
C ALA A 249 -2.96 14.63 -6.10
N VAL A 250 -4.16 14.27 -6.55
CA VAL A 250 -4.52 14.15 -7.97
C VAL A 250 -5.13 15.47 -8.42
N LYS A 251 -4.62 16.01 -9.53
CA LYS A 251 -5.12 17.26 -10.11
C LYS A 251 -6.07 17.00 -11.28
N PRO A 252 -7.05 17.89 -11.54
CA PRO A 252 -7.97 17.73 -12.67
C PRO A 252 -7.27 17.61 -14.03
N GLU A 253 -6.12 18.28 -14.21
CA GLU A 253 -5.37 18.25 -15.47
C GLU A 253 -4.78 16.87 -15.76
N GLU A 254 -4.40 16.12 -14.71
CA GLU A 254 -3.87 14.76 -14.83
C GLU A 254 -4.99 13.79 -15.24
N VAL A 255 -6.19 13.98 -14.70
CA VAL A 255 -7.37 13.21 -15.11
C VAL A 255 -7.72 13.51 -16.56
N LYS A 256 -7.73 14.80 -16.92
CA LYS A 256 -8.02 15.26 -18.28
C LYS A 256 -7.05 14.68 -19.29
N ALA A 257 -5.76 14.63 -18.97
CA ALA A 257 -4.73 14.05 -19.83
C ALA A 257 -4.98 12.56 -20.13
N LEU A 258 -5.63 11.85 -19.20
CA LEU A 258 -5.94 10.43 -19.34
C LEU A 258 -7.37 10.15 -19.82
N ARG A 259 -8.16 11.16 -20.18
CA ARG A 259 -9.53 10.94 -20.71
C ARG A 259 -9.59 10.13 -22.00
N GLY A 260 -8.50 10.09 -22.77
CA GLY A 260 -8.38 9.19 -23.92
C GLY A 260 -8.43 7.70 -23.57
N GLU A 261 -8.37 7.34 -22.28
CA GLU A 261 -8.53 5.96 -21.80
C GLU A 261 -9.99 5.49 -21.75
N VAL A 262 -10.97 6.42 -21.78
CA VAL A 262 -12.39 6.08 -21.68
C VAL A 262 -12.83 5.24 -22.89
N GLY A 263 -13.52 4.13 -22.63
CA GLY A 263 -14.01 3.20 -23.66
C GLY A 263 -12.98 2.16 -24.12
N LYS A 264 -11.73 2.22 -23.64
CA LYS A 264 -10.76 1.13 -23.83
C LYS A 264 -11.17 -0.12 -23.01
N PRO A 265 -10.65 -1.31 -23.34
CA PRO A 265 -10.92 -2.53 -22.59
C PRO A 265 -10.62 -2.35 -21.10
N MET A 266 -11.32 -3.10 -20.25
CA MET A 266 -11.09 -3.06 -18.81
C MET A 266 -9.66 -3.47 -18.45
N LEU A 267 -9.10 -2.88 -17.40
CA LEU A 267 -7.74 -3.17 -16.97
C LEU A 267 -7.66 -4.51 -16.26
N THR A 268 -6.50 -5.14 -16.36
CA THR A 268 -6.02 -6.22 -15.50
C THR A 268 -4.83 -5.74 -14.69
N GLU A 269 -4.42 -6.49 -13.66
CA GLU A 269 -3.21 -6.17 -12.89
C GLU A 269 -1.97 -6.03 -13.79
N ALA A 270 -1.86 -6.86 -14.84
CA ALA A 270 -0.74 -6.83 -15.77
C ALA A 270 -0.64 -5.51 -16.55
N ASP A 271 -1.75 -4.81 -16.79
CA ASP A 271 -1.78 -3.52 -17.48
C ASP A 271 -1.27 -2.36 -16.61
N LEU A 272 -1.20 -2.57 -15.30
CA LEU A 272 -0.82 -1.58 -14.29
C LEU A 272 0.64 -1.73 -13.84
N ILE A 273 1.26 -2.87 -14.11
CA ILE A 273 2.65 -3.15 -13.77
C ILE A 273 3.52 -2.77 -14.98
N PRO A 274 4.67 -2.09 -14.77
CA PRO A 274 5.62 -1.86 -15.85
C PRO A 274 6.00 -3.17 -16.55
N THR A 275 5.96 -3.19 -17.87
CA THR A 275 6.32 -4.36 -18.67
C THR A 275 7.79 -4.72 -18.45
N LYS A 276 8.06 -6.03 -18.34
CA LYS A 276 9.41 -6.62 -18.26
C LYS A 276 10.36 -6.10 -19.34
#